data_AF-A0A367EXP8-F1
#
_entry.id   AF-A0A367EXP8-F1
#
_cell.length_a   1.000
_cell.length_b   1.000
_cell.length_c   1.000
_cell.angle_alpha   90.00
_cell.angle_beta   90.00
_cell.angle_gamma   90.00
#
_symmetry.space_group_name_H-M   'P 1'
#
loop_
_entity.id
_entity.type
_entity.pdbx_description
1 polymer ?
#
loop_
_entity_poly.entity_id
_entity_poly.type
_entity_poly.pdbx_seq_one_letter_code
_entity_poly.pdbx_strand_id
1 'polypeptide(L)'
;MSTTQLTIRETRIGEETVCSIDFFSRLIGAIEDGNWRYARDKLRQLQNTLATLAAQLNRTGPASGAPVAAYVAKHSQHYRIGRALYGAAAPASPAVSPLAQAEDAKGRRDIVGELDALTDGQRSMESAPWYPARAGDVVHIHYEGVPAVTPTLGETYVVEHSATEGGLLLRALHHTPGMVGPGAFAPGLVDDPLMEIWFEAGPAALTIVRDGRVVHGGAR
;
A
#
# COMPACT_ATOMS: atom_id res chain seq x y z
N MET A 1 2.53 10.53 28.46
CA MET A 1 1.09 10.20 28.49
C MET A 1 0.97 8.69 28.53
N SER A 2 0.20 8.12 29.46
CA SER A 2 -0.01 6.67 29.52
C SER A 2 -0.96 6.26 28.40
N THR A 3 -0.54 5.34 27.53
CA THR A 3 -1.38 4.82 26.45
C THR A 3 -2.45 3.93 27.08
N THR A 4 -3.68 4.42 27.19
CA THR A 4 -4.79 3.60 27.68
C THR A 4 -4.97 2.41 26.75
N GLN A 5 -4.76 1.21 27.28
CA GLN A 5 -4.94 -0.02 26.51
C GLN A 5 -6.43 -0.25 26.25
N LEU A 6 -6.79 -0.43 24.97
CA LEU A 6 -8.16 -0.74 24.56
C LEU A 6 -8.56 -2.14 25.07
N THR A 7 -9.78 -2.28 25.54
CA THR A 7 -10.39 -3.60 25.77
C THR A 7 -10.63 -4.30 24.43
N ILE A 8 -10.78 -5.64 24.44
CA ILE A 8 -11.09 -6.43 23.23
C ILE A 8 -12.32 -5.89 22.49
N ARG A 9 -13.33 -5.43 23.24
CA ARG A 9 -14.55 -4.87 22.65
C ARG A 9 -14.28 -3.53 21.98
N GLU A 10 -13.56 -2.63 22.64
CA GLU A 10 -13.21 -1.32 22.08
C GLU A 10 -12.31 -1.46 20.85
N THR A 11 -11.34 -2.38 20.87
CA THR A 11 -10.52 -2.73 19.70
C THR A 11 -11.40 -3.12 18.52
N ARG A 12 -12.35 -4.06 18.72
CA ARG A 12 -13.28 -4.48 17.67
C ARG A 12 -14.14 -3.34 17.15
N ILE A 13 -14.68 -2.49 18.03
CA ILE A 13 -15.47 -1.31 17.59
C ILE A 13 -14.59 -0.37 16.76
N GLY A 14 -13.35 -0.12 17.19
CA GLY A 14 -12.39 0.70 16.49
C GLY A 14 -12.06 0.14 15.10
N GLU A 15 -11.69 -1.13 15.01
CA GLU A 15 -11.36 -1.84 13.77
C GLU A 15 -12.52 -1.83 12.77
N GLU A 16 -13.73 -2.18 13.21
CA GLU A 16 -14.91 -2.21 12.33
C GLU A 16 -15.30 -0.80 11.85
N THR A 17 -15.09 0.23 12.69
CA THR A 17 -15.32 1.63 12.30
C THR A 17 -14.29 2.07 11.25
N VAL A 18 -13.01 1.76 11.45
CA VAL A 18 -11.92 2.07 10.49
C VAL A 18 -12.16 1.34 9.16
N CYS A 19 -12.55 0.06 9.21
CA CYS A 19 -12.89 -0.75 8.05
C CYS A 19 -14.09 -0.16 7.29
N SER A 20 -15.11 0.33 8.00
CA SER A 20 -16.24 1.04 7.39
C SER A 20 -15.79 2.30 6.64
N ILE A 21 -14.87 3.08 7.23
CA ILE A 21 -14.31 4.29 6.61
C ILE A 21 -13.50 3.96 5.34
N ASP A 22 -12.73 2.86 5.35
CA ASP A 22 -12.03 2.35 4.17
C ASP A 22 -13.02 2.01 3.05
N PHE A 23 -14.02 1.17 3.33
CA PHE A 23 -14.99 0.76 2.32
C PHE A 23 -15.82 1.92 1.77
N PHE A 24 -16.21 2.88 2.61
CA PHE A 24 -16.82 4.11 2.12
C PHE A 24 -15.88 4.90 1.20
N SER A 25 -14.60 5.02 1.56
CA SER A 25 -13.62 5.74 0.74
C SER A 25 -13.42 5.08 -0.63
N ARG A 26 -13.32 3.75 -0.69
CA ARG A 26 -13.24 2.98 -1.94
C ARG A 26 -14.53 3.02 -2.75
N LEU A 27 -15.68 3.00 -2.08
CA LEU A 27 -16.99 3.11 -2.73
C LEU A 27 -17.13 4.45 -3.46
N ILE A 28 -16.76 5.56 -2.81
CA ILE A 28 -16.78 6.89 -3.43
C ILE A 28 -15.85 6.92 -4.65
N GLY A 29 -14.60 6.46 -4.52
CA GLY A 29 -13.67 6.40 -5.65
C GLY A 29 -14.22 5.58 -6.81
N ALA A 30 -14.78 4.40 -6.54
CA ALA A 30 -15.40 3.56 -7.56
C ALA A 30 -16.57 4.24 -8.30
N ILE A 31 -17.36 5.05 -7.59
CA ILE A 31 -18.46 5.82 -8.19
C ILE A 31 -17.92 6.93 -9.09
N GLU A 32 -16.91 7.67 -8.63
CA GLU A 32 -16.26 8.73 -9.39
C GLU A 32 -15.61 8.20 -10.68
N ASP A 33 -15.01 7.01 -10.62
CA ASP A 33 -14.40 6.33 -11.77
C ASP A 33 -15.43 5.66 -12.71
N GLY A 34 -16.73 5.68 -12.37
CA GLY A 34 -17.77 4.97 -13.12
C GLY A 34 -17.67 3.43 -13.05
N ASN A 35 -16.89 2.88 -12.12
CA ASN A 35 -16.69 1.44 -11.95
C ASN A 35 -17.80 0.81 -11.09
N TRP A 36 -19.00 0.68 -11.67
CA TRP A 36 -20.19 0.20 -10.97
C TRP A 36 -20.08 -1.24 -10.43
N ARG A 37 -19.29 -2.10 -11.09
CA ARG A 37 -19.05 -3.46 -10.60
C ARG A 37 -18.28 -3.43 -9.28
N TYR A 38 -17.23 -2.63 -9.20
CA TYR A 38 -16.42 -2.47 -7.99
C TYR A 38 -17.19 -1.72 -6.90
N ALA A 39 -17.96 -0.69 -7.25
CA ALA A 39 -18.84 0.01 -6.32
C ALA A 39 -19.83 -0.97 -5.65
N ARG A 40 -20.46 -1.86 -6.41
CA ARG A 40 -21.38 -2.87 -5.86
C ARG A 40 -20.67 -3.86 -4.92
N ASP A 41 -19.44 -4.27 -5.23
CA ASP A 41 -18.63 -5.11 -4.34
C ASP A 41 -18.35 -4.41 -3.00
N LYS A 42 -17.89 -3.15 -3.05
CA LYS A 42 -17.60 -2.36 -1.85
C LYS A 42 -18.83 -2.01 -1.03
N LEU A 43 -19.97 -1.78 -1.68
CA LEU A 43 -21.24 -1.61 -0.98
C LEU A 43 -21.60 -2.86 -0.16
N ARG A 44 -21.44 -4.07 -0.72
CA ARG A 44 -21.70 -5.31 0.00
C ARG A 44 -20.75 -5.49 1.19
N GLN A 45 -19.46 -5.20 1.00
CA GLN A 45 -18.47 -5.28 2.07
C GLN A 45 -18.80 -4.30 3.20
N LEU A 46 -19.14 -3.05 2.85
CA LEU A 46 -19.59 -2.03 3.80
C LEU A 46 -20.83 -2.48 4.58
N GLN A 47 -21.84 -3.04 3.91
CA GLN A 47 -23.06 -3.55 4.57
C GLN A 47 -22.72 -4.62 5.62
N ASN A 48 -21.84 -5.56 5.29
CA ASN A 48 -21.43 -6.61 6.21
C ASN A 48 -20.68 -6.04 7.43
N THR A 49 -19.74 -5.12 7.20
CA THR A 49 -18.99 -4.44 8.27
C THR A 49 -19.92 -3.64 9.18
N LEU A 50 -20.87 -2.89 8.62
CA LEU A 50 -21.85 -2.13 9.41
C LEU A 50 -22.76 -3.05 10.25
N ALA A 51 -23.14 -4.21 9.74
CA ALA A 51 -23.89 -5.21 10.51
C ALA A 51 -23.06 -5.75 11.68
N THR A 52 -21.78 -6.05 11.47
CA THR A 52 -20.87 -6.47 12.55
C THR A 52 -20.67 -5.38 13.59
N LEU A 53 -20.44 -4.13 13.15
CA LEU A 53 -20.31 -2.97 14.04
C LEU A 53 -21.58 -2.77 14.87
N ALA A 54 -22.76 -2.82 14.27
CA ALA A 54 -24.04 -2.73 14.98
C ALA A 54 -24.16 -3.82 16.04
N ALA A 55 -23.75 -5.06 15.73
CA ALA A 55 -23.73 -6.14 16.71
C ALA A 55 -22.76 -5.85 17.88
N GLN A 56 -21.60 -5.23 17.65
CA GLN A 56 -20.67 -4.85 18.72
C GLN A 56 -21.22 -3.72 19.59
N LEU A 57 -21.90 -2.74 19.00
CA LEU A 57 -22.51 -1.62 19.71
C LEU A 57 -23.68 -2.10 20.59
N ASN A 58 -24.47 -3.08 20.13
CA ASN A 58 -25.61 -3.62 20.87
C ASN A 58 -25.24 -4.60 22.00
N ARG A 59 -23.98 -5.04 22.11
CA ARG A 59 -23.56 -5.90 23.23
C ARG A 59 -23.65 -5.16 24.56
N THR A 60 -24.05 -5.86 25.61
CA THR A 60 -23.99 -5.34 26.99
C THR A 60 -22.57 -5.45 27.52
N GLY A 61 -22.07 -4.39 28.14
CA GLY A 61 -20.71 -4.31 28.70
C GLY A 61 -20.14 -2.90 28.62
N PRO A 62 -19.06 -2.60 29.36
CA PRO A 62 -18.40 -1.30 29.26
C PRO A 62 -17.70 -1.15 27.90
N ALA A 63 -17.88 0.00 27.26
CA ALA A 63 -17.05 0.47 26.17
C ALA A 63 -16.99 2.00 26.32
N SER A 64 -15.79 2.55 26.47
CA SER A 64 -15.60 3.99 26.54
C SER A 64 -15.49 4.55 25.12
N GLY A 65 -16.25 5.61 24.83
CA GLY A 65 -16.21 6.25 23.51
C GLY A 65 -14.86 6.91 23.21
N ALA A 66 -14.15 7.42 24.22
CA ALA A 66 -12.93 8.20 24.01
C ALA A 66 -11.73 7.36 23.50
N PRO A 67 -11.40 6.19 24.07
CA PRO A 67 -10.36 5.31 23.52
C PRO A 67 -10.67 4.86 22.09
N VAL A 68 -11.92 4.50 21.80
CA VAL A 68 -12.37 4.12 20.46
C VAL A 68 -12.19 5.27 19.48
N ALA A 69 -12.64 6.48 19.85
CA ALA A 69 -12.51 7.66 19.01
C ALA A 69 -11.03 7.99 18.71
N ALA A 70 -10.15 7.87 19.69
CA ALA A 70 -8.71 8.07 19.50
C ALA A 70 -8.10 7.01 18.55
N TYR A 71 -8.51 5.75 18.69
CA TYR A 71 -8.10 4.67 17.78
C TYR A 71 -8.57 4.95 16.34
N VAL A 72 -9.86 5.26 16.16
CA VAL A 72 -10.43 5.56 14.83
C VAL A 72 -9.73 6.76 14.22
N ALA A 73 -9.52 7.84 14.97
CA ALA A 73 -8.82 9.02 14.48
C ALA A 73 -7.40 8.68 14.01
N LYS A 74 -6.63 7.88 14.78
CA LYS A 74 -5.27 7.49 14.40
C LYS A 74 -5.24 6.64 13.13
N HIS A 75 -6.11 5.64 13.04
CA HIS A 75 -6.03 4.62 11.98
C HIS A 75 -6.80 4.99 10.71
N SER A 76 -7.72 5.96 10.77
CA SER A 76 -8.51 6.34 9.61
C SER A 76 -7.80 7.30 8.66
N GLN A 77 -6.72 7.95 9.08
CA GLN A 77 -6.01 8.99 8.29
C GLN A 77 -5.39 8.46 6.99
N HIS A 78 -5.31 7.14 6.80
CA HIS A 78 -4.86 6.55 5.54
C HIS A 78 -5.96 6.56 4.45
N TYR A 79 -7.22 6.72 4.84
CA TYR A 79 -8.37 6.71 3.94
C TYR A 79 -8.88 8.11 3.65
N ARG A 80 -9.48 8.30 2.46
CA ARG A 80 -9.94 9.61 1.99
C ARG A 80 -10.89 10.29 2.98
N ILE A 81 -11.91 9.58 3.45
CA ILE A 81 -12.87 10.12 4.43
C ILE A 81 -12.19 10.36 5.77
N GLY A 82 -11.33 9.45 6.23
CA GLY A 82 -10.65 9.62 7.50
C GLY A 82 -9.71 10.82 7.51
N ARG A 83 -9.01 11.13 6.41
CA ARG A 83 -8.27 12.39 6.26
C ARG A 83 -9.17 13.61 6.35
N ALA A 84 -10.34 13.57 5.72
CA ALA A 84 -11.29 14.68 5.75
C ALA A 84 -11.84 14.91 7.17
N LEU A 85 -12.05 13.85 7.95
CA LEU A 85 -12.61 13.92 9.31
C LEU A 85 -11.56 14.24 10.39
N TYR A 86 -10.35 13.70 10.26
CA TYR A 86 -9.34 13.72 11.33
C TYR A 86 -8.04 14.42 10.95
N GLY A 87 -8.01 15.06 9.79
CA GLY A 87 -6.79 15.63 9.19
C GLY A 87 -5.87 14.54 8.62
N ALA A 88 -4.91 14.94 7.79
CA ALA A 88 -3.77 14.09 7.51
C ALA A 88 -2.83 14.12 8.72
N ALA A 89 -2.21 12.98 9.07
CA ALA A 89 -1.05 13.02 9.95
C ALA A 89 -0.07 14.05 9.37
N ALA A 90 0.39 15.00 10.19
CA ALA A 90 1.46 15.88 9.77
C ALA A 90 2.60 14.98 9.31
N PRO A 91 3.09 15.11 8.07
CA PRO A 91 4.21 14.30 7.65
C PRO A 91 5.34 14.61 8.64
N ALA A 92 5.77 13.59 9.43
CA ALA A 92 7.21 13.48 9.68
C ALA A 92 7.84 13.68 8.30
N SER A 93 8.86 14.51 8.11
CA SER A 93 9.30 14.84 6.75
C SER A 93 10.27 13.78 6.18
N PRO A 94 9.84 12.70 5.50
CA PRO A 94 10.61 12.17 4.39
C PRO A 94 10.28 13.02 3.15
N ALA A 95 11.16 12.94 2.16
CA ALA A 95 10.86 13.46 0.83
C ALA A 95 9.50 12.90 0.38
N VAL A 96 8.56 13.78 0.01
CA VAL A 96 7.25 13.40 -0.52
C VAL A 96 7.48 12.60 -1.80
N SER A 97 6.87 11.43 -1.95
CA SER A 97 7.07 10.62 -3.17
C SER A 97 6.59 11.39 -4.41
N PRO A 98 7.23 11.20 -5.58
CA PRO A 98 6.80 11.85 -6.82
C PRO A 98 5.30 11.65 -7.12
N LEU A 99 4.76 10.45 -6.83
CA LEU A 99 3.33 10.17 -6.99
C LEU A 99 2.46 10.99 -6.04
N ALA A 100 2.87 11.15 -4.77
CA ALA A 100 2.13 11.98 -3.83
C ALA A 100 2.18 13.46 -4.22
N GLN A 101 3.30 13.94 -4.80
CA GLN A 101 3.38 15.29 -5.36
C GLN A 101 2.46 15.46 -6.58
N ALA A 102 2.42 14.46 -7.47
CA ALA A 102 1.54 14.47 -8.63
C ALA A 102 0.05 14.49 -8.24
N GLU A 103 -0.37 13.64 -7.29
CA GLU A 103 -1.75 13.61 -6.78
C GLU A 103 -2.14 14.92 -6.07
N ASP A 104 -1.22 15.53 -5.34
CA ASP A 104 -1.43 16.85 -4.72
C ASP A 104 -1.61 17.96 -5.78
N ALA A 105 -0.76 17.97 -6.81
CA ALA A 105 -0.88 18.91 -7.94
C ALA A 105 -2.20 18.72 -8.70
N LYS A 106 -2.58 17.46 -8.97
CA LYS A 106 -3.87 17.09 -9.56
C LYS A 106 -5.05 17.57 -8.73
N GLY A 107 -4.99 17.41 -7.40
CA GLY A 107 -6.00 17.92 -6.47
C GLY A 107 -6.19 19.44 -6.57
N ARG A 108 -5.10 20.18 -6.83
CA ARG A 108 -5.13 21.63 -7.10
C ARG A 108 -5.47 22.01 -8.54
N ARG A 109 -5.66 21.04 -9.43
CA ARG A 109 -5.81 21.22 -10.88
C ARG A 109 -4.59 21.91 -11.52
N ASP A 110 -3.40 21.64 -10.97
CA ASP A 110 -2.12 22.12 -11.47
C ASP A 110 -1.49 21.07 -12.40
N ILE A 111 -1.85 21.13 -13.68
CA ILE A 111 -1.40 20.16 -14.70
C ILE A 111 0.12 20.22 -14.89
N VAL A 112 0.72 21.41 -14.80
CA VAL A 112 2.17 21.58 -14.96
C VAL A 112 2.88 20.94 -13.78
N GLY A 113 2.44 21.21 -12.56
CA GLY A 113 2.99 20.58 -11.36
C GLY A 113 2.83 19.05 -11.35
N GLU A 114 1.71 18.53 -11.86
CA GLU A 114 1.50 17.09 -12.01
C GLU A 114 2.51 16.47 -12.99
N LEU A 115 2.68 17.07 -14.16
CA LEU A 115 3.63 16.60 -15.17
C LEU A 115 5.08 16.68 -14.69
N ASP A 116 5.45 17.77 -14.02
CA ASP A 116 6.79 17.97 -13.49
C ASP A 116 7.10 16.90 -12.43
N ALA A 117 6.19 16.64 -11.50
CA ALA A 117 6.35 15.61 -10.48
C ALA A 117 6.53 14.21 -11.08
N LEU A 118 5.75 13.85 -12.10
CA LEU A 118 5.88 12.58 -12.81
C LEU A 118 7.22 12.47 -13.57
N THR A 119 7.60 13.53 -14.28
CA THR A 119 8.84 13.57 -15.07
C THR A 119 10.08 13.56 -14.19
N ASP A 120 10.07 14.26 -13.05
CA ASP A 120 11.13 14.21 -12.04
C ASP A 120 11.21 12.82 -11.40
N GLY A 121 10.07 12.19 -11.10
CA GLY A 121 10.01 10.83 -10.60
C GLY A 121 10.65 9.83 -11.56
N GLN A 122 10.31 9.92 -12.86
CA GLN A 122 10.93 9.09 -13.90
C GLN A 122 12.44 9.33 -14.00
N ARG A 123 12.88 10.59 -14.09
CA ARG A 123 14.32 10.92 -14.16
C ARG A 123 15.08 10.42 -12.94
N SER A 124 14.50 10.55 -11.75
CA SER A 124 15.08 10.03 -10.52
C SER A 124 15.25 8.51 -10.57
N MET A 125 14.23 7.80 -11.06
CA MET A 125 14.28 6.34 -11.23
C MET A 125 15.35 5.94 -12.26
N GLU A 126 15.35 6.56 -13.44
CA GLU A 126 16.31 6.27 -14.52
C GLU A 126 17.76 6.56 -14.12
N SER A 127 17.97 7.54 -13.23
CA SER A 127 19.29 7.87 -12.69
C SER A 127 19.77 6.94 -11.58
N ALA A 128 18.91 6.06 -11.07
CA ALA A 128 19.25 5.21 -9.95
C ALA A 128 20.23 4.09 -10.36
N PRO A 129 21.21 3.74 -9.51
CA PRO A 129 22.27 2.79 -9.87
C PRO A 129 21.78 1.37 -10.17
N TRP A 130 20.57 1.04 -9.69
CA TRP A 130 19.92 -0.23 -9.94
C TRP A 130 19.18 -0.28 -11.28
N TYR A 131 18.85 0.87 -11.89
CA TYR A 131 18.11 0.95 -13.15
C TYR A 131 19.05 1.00 -14.39
N PRO A 132 18.69 0.37 -15.52
CA PRO A 132 17.67 -0.68 -15.60
C PRO A 132 18.12 -1.93 -14.85
N ALA A 133 17.17 -2.80 -14.52
CA ALA A 133 17.47 -4.13 -14.01
C ALA A 133 18.35 -4.91 -15.01
N ARG A 134 19.19 -5.81 -14.50
CA ARG A 134 20.09 -6.64 -15.31
C ARG A 134 19.88 -8.11 -15.00
N ALA A 135 20.00 -8.96 -16.01
CA ALA A 135 20.04 -10.40 -15.79
C ALA A 135 21.15 -10.75 -14.77
N GLY A 136 20.80 -11.56 -13.77
CA GLY A 136 21.66 -11.89 -12.63
C GLY A 136 21.45 -11.02 -11.39
N ASP A 137 20.74 -9.89 -11.49
CA ASP A 137 20.34 -9.14 -10.30
C ASP A 137 19.46 -10.01 -9.39
N VAL A 138 19.71 -9.96 -8.09
CA VAL A 138 18.85 -10.57 -7.07
C VAL A 138 18.03 -9.48 -6.41
N VAL A 139 16.72 -9.61 -6.47
CA VAL A 139 15.80 -8.64 -5.87
C VAL A 139 15.11 -9.28 -4.68
N HIS A 140 15.16 -8.62 -3.53
CA HIS A 140 14.41 -8.99 -2.35
C HIS A 140 13.36 -7.92 -2.07
N ILE A 141 12.11 -8.36 -1.88
CA ILE A 141 11.00 -7.52 -1.50
C ILE A 141 10.62 -7.83 -0.05
N HIS A 142 10.53 -6.80 0.77
CA HIS A 142 10.07 -6.89 2.15
C HIS A 142 8.76 -6.15 2.34
N TYR A 143 7.70 -6.88 2.67
CA TYR A 143 6.41 -6.32 2.99
C TYR A 143 6.26 -6.21 4.51
N GLU A 144 6.20 -4.98 5.00
CA GLU A 144 5.97 -4.72 6.42
C GLU A 144 4.56 -5.24 6.80
N GLY A 145 4.51 -6.05 7.86
CA GLY A 145 3.25 -6.56 8.38
C GLY A 145 2.48 -5.47 9.10
N VAL A 146 1.15 -5.52 9.02
CA VAL A 146 0.29 -4.67 9.87
C VAL A 146 0.02 -5.44 11.16
N PRO A 147 0.38 -4.92 12.35
CA PRO A 147 0.18 -5.62 13.62
C PRO A 147 -1.25 -6.15 13.75
N ALA A 148 -1.36 -7.45 14.05
CA ALA A 148 -2.62 -8.21 14.19
C ALA A 148 -3.45 -8.44 12.90
N VAL A 149 -3.06 -7.88 11.75
CA VAL A 149 -3.82 -8.02 10.48
C VAL A 149 -3.06 -8.90 9.49
N THR A 150 -1.80 -8.58 9.20
CA THR A 150 -0.96 -9.32 8.27
C THR A 150 0.41 -9.56 8.88
N PRO A 151 0.96 -10.79 8.77
CA PRO A 151 2.34 -11.01 9.15
C PRO A 151 3.27 -10.23 8.21
N THR A 152 4.49 -9.98 8.66
CA THR A 152 5.57 -9.56 7.78
C THR A 152 5.82 -10.66 6.74
N LEU A 153 5.94 -10.26 5.47
CA LEU A 153 6.17 -11.17 4.35
C LEU A 153 7.40 -10.73 3.57
N GLY A 154 7.96 -11.65 2.80
CA GLY A 154 9.01 -11.31 1.86
C GLY A 154 9.15 -12.32 0.74
N GLU A 155 9.70 -11.83 -0.36
CA GLU A 155 9.95 -12.59 -1.59
C GLU A 155 11.36 -12.28 -2.10
N THR A 156 11.99 -13.26 -2.73
CA THR A 156 13.30 -13.11 -3.35
C THR A 156 13.22 -13.65 -4.76
N TYR A 157 13.73 -12.87 -5.70
CA TYR A 157 13.74 -13.13 -7.12
C TYR A 157 15.15 -13.03 -7.67
N VAL A 158 15.38 -13.69 -8.81
CA VAL A 158 16.51 -13.40 -9.71
C VAL A 158 15.96 -12.87 -11.02
N VAL A 159 16.57 -11.80 -11.54
CA VAL A 159 16.26 -11.26 -12.85
C VAL A 159 16.92 -12.17 -13.90
N GLU A 160 16.16 -12.70 -14.84
CA GLU A 160 16.66 -13.58 -15.90
C GLU A 160 16.19 -13.14 -17.27
N HIS A 161 16.94 -13.51 -18.30
CA HIS A 161 16.49 -13.32 -19.67
C HIS A 161 15.60 -14.48 -20.10
N SER A 162 14.41 -14.17 -20.62
CA SER A 162 13.47 -15.12 -21.18
C SER A 162 13.51 -15.05 -22.70
N ALA A 163 13.97 -16.13 -23.33
CA ALA A 163 13.91 -16.26 -24.78
C ALA A 163 12.46 -16.35 -25.29
N THR A 164 11.54 -16.88 -24.47
CA THR A 164 10.13 -17.04 -24.83
C THR A 164 9.37 -15.71 -24.77
N GLU A 165 9.63 -14.91 -23.74
CA GLU A 165 8.96 -13.61 -23.56
C GLU A 165 9.70 -12.47 -24.28
N GLY A 166 10.99 -12.66 -24.64
CA GLY A 166 11.78 -11.70 -25.41
C GLY A 166 12.50 -10.64 -24.58
N GLY A 167 12.66 -10.83 -23.26
CA GLY A 167 13.16 -9.79 -22.36
C GLY A 167 13.49 -10.28 -20.95
N LEU A 168 13.50 -9.38 -19.98
CA LEU A 168 13.81 -9.72 -18.58
C LEU A 168 12.55 -10.17 -17.85
N LEU A 169 12.66 -11.24 -17.06
CA LEU A 169 11.64 -11.70 -16.12
C LEU A 169 12.21 -11.84 -14.71
N LEU A 170 11.32 -11.93 -13.72
CA LEU A 170 11.70 -12.29 -12.36
C LEU A 170 11.38 -13.76 -12.14
N ARG A 171 12.40 -14.55 -11.79
CA ARG A 171 12.19 -15.92 -11.34
C ARG A 171 12.23 -15.96 -9.83
N ALA A 172 11.14 -16.39 -9.21
CA ALA A 172 11.07 -16.56 -7.76
C ALA A 172 12.12 -17.58 -7.29
N LEU A 173 12.93 -17.18 -6.31
CA LEU A 173 13.87 -18.03 -5.60
C LEU A 173 13.34 -18.44 -4.23
N HIS A 174 12.66 -17.53 -3.54
CA HIS A 174 12.15 -17.75 -2.20
C HIS A 174 10.92 -16.86 -1.94
N HIS A 175 10.04 -17.32 -1.05
CA HIS A 175 8.94 -16.53 -0.51
C HIS A 175 8.59 -17.03 0.90
N THR A 176 7.94 -16.18 1.69
CA THR A 176 7.43 -16.57 3.01
C THR A 176 6.34 -17.65 2.88
N PRO A 177 6.42 -18.77 3.62
CA PRO A 177 5.39 -19.82 3.57
C PRO A 177 3.99 -19.31 3.87
N GLY A 178 3.00 -19.75 3.10
CA GLY A 178 1.60 -19.35 3.26
C GLY A 178 1.22 -18.05 2.54
N MET A 179 2.18 -17.40 1.84
CA MET A 179 1.87 -16.31 0.93
C MET A 179 0.99 -16.83 -0.23
N VAL A 180 -0.09 -16.11 -0.53
CA VAL A 180 -1.02 -16.48 -1.61
C VAL A 180 -0.54 -15.82 -2.90
N GLY A 181 -0.23 -16.64 -3.90
CA GLY A 181 0.25 -16.17 -5.21
C GLY A 181 1.70 -15.65 -5.19
N PRO A 182 2.67 -16.38 -4.62
CA PRO A 182 4.07 -15.95 -4.66
C PRO A 182 4.54 -15.86 -6.11
N GLY A 183 5.14 -14.73 -6.48
CA GLY A 183 5.52 -14.46 -7.86
C GLY A 183 4.36 -14.30 -8.85
N ALA A 184 3.11 -14.11 -8.39
CA ALA A 184 2.00 -13.72 -9.28
C ALA A 184 2.27 -12.41 -10.03
N PHE A 185 3.24 -11.63 -9.54
CA PHE A 185 3.69 -10.35 -10.08
C PHE A 185 5.11 -10.43 -10.69
N ALA A 186 5.65 -11.65 -10.80
CA ALA A 186 6.99 -11.92 -11.31
C ALA A 186 7.17 -11.89 -12.85
N PRO A 187 6.14 -12.01 -13.71
CA PRO A 187 6.36 -11.69 -15.11
C PRO A 187 6.31 -10.18 -15.26
N GLY A 188 7.49 -9.55 -15.13
CA GLY A 188 7.71 -8.28 -15.80
C GLY A 188 7.33 -8.49 -17.26
N LEU A 189 6.31 -7.79 -17.73
CA LEU A 189 5.99 -7.82 -19.15
C LEU A 189 7.17 -7.18 -19.87
N VAL A 190 7.70 -7.89 -20.85
CA VAL A 190 8.83 -7.41 -21.64
C VAL A 190 8.46 -6.06 -22.25
N ASP A 191 9.35 -5.09 -22.08
CA ASP A 191 9.18 -3.70 -22.52
C ASP A 191 8.02 -2.93 -21.88
N ASP A 192 7.43 -3.43 -20.78
CA ASP A 192 6.45 -2.70 -19.99
C ASP A 192 7.07 -2.19 -18.68
N PRO A 193 7.48 -0.91 -18.63
CA PRO A 193 8.08 -0.35 -17.43
C PRO A 193 7.14 -0.37 -16.22
N LEU A 194 5.81 -0.40 -16.44
CA LEU A 194 4.81 -0.42 -15.34
C LEU A 194 4.72 -1.78 -14.65
N MET A 195 5.21 -2.82 -15.29
CA MET A 195 5.25 -4.18 -14.74
C MET A 195 6.63 -4.52 -14.15
N GLU A 196 7.52 -3.54 -14.04
CA GLU A 196 8.78 -3.71 -13.32
C GLU A 196 8.54 -3.80 -11.81
N ILE A 197 9.39 -4.59 -11.12
CA ILE A 197 9.36 -4.83 -9.66
C ILE A 197 9.27 -3.56 -8.81
N TRP A 198 9.75 -2.45 -9.36
CA TRP A 198 9.74 -1.13 -8.75
C TRP A 198 8.33 -0.59 -8.47
N PHE A 199 7.41 -0.77 -9.40
CA PHE A 199 6.07 -0.15 -9.31
C PHE A 199 5.17 -0.83 -8.28
N GLU A 200 5.42 -2.09 -7.96
CA GLU A 200 4.58 -2.85 -7.04
C GLU A 200 4.91 -2.58 -5.58
N ALA A 201 6.17 -2.79 -5.19
CA ALA A 201 6.57 -2.70 -3.78
C ALA A 201 7.09 -1.31 -3.38
N GLY A 202 7.49 -0.51 -4.37
CA GLY A 202 8.14 0.78 -4.18
C GLY A 202 9.58 0.67 -3.65
N PRO A 203 10.36 1.76 -3.75
CA PRO A 203 11.78 1.79 -3.38
C PRO A 203 12.09 1.28 -1.98
N ALA A 204 11.25 1.64 -1.01
CA ALA A 204 11.54 1.41 0.40
C ALA A 204 11.51 -0.07 0.76
N ALA A 205 10.68 -0.87 0.07
CA ALA A 205 10.55 -2.30 0.30
C ALA A 205 11.60 -3.14 -0.44
N LEU A 206 12.34 -2.54 -1.38
CA LEU A 206 13.19 -3.26 -2.32
C LEU A 206 14.65 -3.24 -1.89
N THR A 207 15.28 -4.41 -1.92
CA THR A 207 16.74 -4.54 -1.87
C THR A 207 17.22 -5.22 -3.15
N ILE A 208 18.16 -4.61 -3.87
CA ILE A 208 18.70 -5.14 -5.11
C ILE A 208 20.19 -5.41 -4.94
N VAL A 209 20.60 -6.64 -5.24
CA VAL A 209 21.98 -7.10 -5.21
C VAL A 209 22.43 -7.41 -6.64
N ARG A 210 23.55 -6.81 -7.05
CA ARG A 210 24.19 -7.00 -8.36
C ARG A 210 25.64 -7.39 -8.15
N ASP A 211 26.07 -8.49 -8.76
CA ASP A 211 27.46 -9.00 -8.64
C ASP A 211 27.92 -9.15 -7.17
N GLY A 212 27.00 -9.56 -6.29
CA GLY A 212 27.25 -9.71 -4.85
C GLY A 212 27.31 -8.39 -4.05
N ARG A 213 26.98 -7.24 -4.64
CA ARG A 213 26.93 -5.93 -3.97
C ARG A 213 25.51 -5.39 -3.91
N VAL A 214 25.11 -4.82 -2.77
CA VAL A 214 23.84 -4.09 -2.66
C VAL A 214 23.93 -2.79 -3.47
N VAL A 215 23.16 -2.68 -4.55
CA VAL A 215 23.09 -1.48 -5.40
C VAL A 215 21.86 -0.62 -5.09
N HIS A 216 20.88 -1.19 -4.40
CA HIS A 216 19.73 -0.49 -3.82
C HIS A 216 19.37 -1.14 -2.50
N GLY A 217 19.29 -0.35 -1.43
CA GLY A 217 18.91 -0.83 -0.11
C GLY A 217 17.62 -0.15 0.34
N GLY A 218 16.57 -0.94 0.51
CA GLY A 218 15.30 -0.46 1.04
C GLY A 218 15.51 0.22 2.39
N ALA A 219 14.88 1.38 2.59
CA ALA A 219 14.91 2.06 3.87
C ALA A 219 14.12 1.22 4.88
N ARG A 220 14.78 0.82 5.96
CA ARG A 220 14.13 0.26 7.16
C ARG A 220 13.59 1.39 8.03
#